data_AF-A0A8B7N4S2-F1
#
_entry.id   AF-A0A8B7N4S2-F1
#
_cell.length_a   1.000
_cell.length_b   1.000
_cell.length_c   1.000
_cell.angle_alpha   90.00
_cell.angle_beta   90.00
_cell.angle_gamma   90.00
#
_symmetry.space_group_name_H-M   'P 1'
#
loop_
_entity.id
_entity.type
_entity.pdbx_description
1 polymer ?
#
loop_
_entity_poly.entity_id
_entity_poly.type
_entity_poly.pdbx_seq_one_letter_code
_entity_poly.pdbx_strand_id
1 'polypeptide(L)'
;MPYYEDINTITHCLHWDLFENTRNLGKFLPSMTLRKRHGIHSQILWFSPTKSMDVQNRYGNVSFTIPMYDIVSRFGENFYEVDEMSFSDRRCVRVLLAKTAPLTRSRIDTSSSDASIYKMSYWSYAFKKESCGVPNELEIAIEVDDADCRWLYTRCKMEPNNHSLANTQGFGRHTNVCQRHNHFSRNCPYALSLWETKMKLESK
;
A
#
# COMPACT_ATOMS: atom_id res chain seq x y z
N MET A 1 21.76 -13.34 -4.34
CA MET A 1 21.25 -12.53 -3.20
C MET A 1 20.02 -11.76 -3.63
N PRO A 2 19.12 -11.33 -2.73
CA PRO A 2 18.01 -10.45 -3.11
C PRO A 2 18.52 -9.07 -3.53
N TYR A 3 17.90 -8.49 -4.56
CA TYR A 3 18.08 -7.09 -4.89
C TYR A 3 17.10 -6.25 -4.07
N TYR A 4 17.60 -5.17 -3.48
CA TYR A 4 16.84 -4.28 -2.59
C TYR A 4 16.52 -2.95 -3.26
N GLU A 5 15.36 -2.40 -2.92
CA GLU A 5 14.91 -1.07 -3.33
C GLU A 5 14.53 -0.27 -2.08
N ASP A 6 14.91 1.01 -2.05
CA ASP A 6 14.72 1.89 -0.91
C ASP A 6 13.24 2.25 -0.71
N ILE A 7 12.78 2.19 0.54
CA ILE A 7 11.47 2.63 1.00
C ILE A 7 11.61 4.02 1.63
N ASN A 8 11.76 5.05 0.80
CA ASN A 8 11.81 6.43 1.28
C ASN A 8 10.44 6.96 1.69
N THR A 9 9.42 6.64 0.89
CA THR A 9 8.03 7.07 1.06
C THR A 9 7.12 5.87 0.82
N ILE A 10 6.02 5.81 1.56
CA ILE A 10 4.95 4.84 1.34
C ILE A 10 3.66 5.54 0.93
N THR A 11 2.83 4.86 0.15
CA THR A 11 1.59 5.38 -0.41
C THR A 11 0.39 4.53 -0.01
N HIS A 12 -0.71 5.20 0.35
CA HIS A 12 -2.04 4.62 0.44
C HIS A 12 -2.93 5.22 -0.65
N CYS A 13 -3.43 4.39 -1.57
CA CYS A 13 -4.25 4.83 -2.69
C CYS A 13 -5.73 4.56 -2.41
N LEU A 14 -6.58 5.55 -2.64
CA LEU A 14 -8.02 5.45 -2.49
C LEU A 14 -8.73 5.66 -3.83
N HIS A 15 -9.76 4.86 -4.06
CA HIS A 15 -10.77 5.18 -5.06
C HIS A 15 -11.67 6.30 -4.55
N TRP A 16 -12.33 6.99 -5.47
CA TRP A 16 -13.08 8.22 -5.16
C TRP A 16 -14.13 8.04 -4.05
N ASP A 17 -14.86 6.92 -4.03
CA ASP A 17 -15.84 6.59 -2.99
C ASP A 17 -15.26 6.55 -1.57
N LEU A 18 -14.14 5.84 -1.41
CA LEU A 18 -13.46 5.71 -0.14
C LEU A 18 -12.79 7.03 0.27
N PHE A 19 -12.29 7.78 -0.72
CA PHE A 19 -11.75 9.11 -0.51
C PHE A 19 -12.82 10.06 0.02
N GLU A 20 -14.01 10.11 -0.56
CA GLU A 20 -15.10 10.97 -0.09
C GLU A 20 -15.49 10.66 1.35
N ASN A 21 -15.62 9.37 1.70
CA ASN A 21 -15.91 8.97 3.07
C ASN A 21 -14.79 9.38 4.04
N THR A 22 -13.54 9.14 3.65
CA THR A 22 -12.35 9.52 4.44
C THR A 22 -12.27 11.03 4.64
N ARG A 23 -12.53 11.80 3.58
CA ARG A 23 -12.56 13.26 3.59
C ARG A 23 -13.63 13.79 4.52
N ASN A 24 -14.85 13.25 4.43
CA ASN A 24 -15.98 13.68 5.26
C ASN A 24 -15.76 13.38 6.75
N LEU A 25 -15.05 12.29 7.07
CA LEU A 25 -14.76 11.90 8.45
C LEU A 25 -13.46 12.52 8.99
N GLY A 26 -12.62 13.10 8.12
CA GLY A 26 -11.29 13.61 8.47
C GLY A 26 -10.34 12.53 8.99
N LYS A 27 -10.49 11.28 8.52
CA LYS A 27 -9.67 10.13 8.93
C LYS A 27 -9.75 9.00 7.92
N PHE A 28 -8.68 8.21 7.80
CA PHE A 28 -8.74 6.98 7.02
C PHE A 28 -9.72 5.96 7.62
N LEU A 29 -10.33 5.17 6.74
CA LEU A 29 -11.18 4.04 7.11
C LEU A 29 -10.35 2.74 7.12
N PRO A 30 -10.03 2.18 8.29
CA PRO A 30 -9.24 0.96 8.35
C PRO A 30 -10.05 -0.24 7.83
N SER A 31 -9.33 -1.20 7.25
CA SER A 31 -9.91 -2.50 6.88
C SER A 31 -9.93 -3.42 8.09
N MET A 32 -10.99 -4.22 8.22
CA MET A 32 -11.07 -5.25 9.27
C MET A 32 -10.29 -6.50 8.90
N THR A 33 -9.30 -6.83 9.75
CA THR A 33 -8.62 -8.13 9.98
C THR A 33 -8.12 -8.95 8.79
N LEU A 34 -6.79 -9.18 8.80
CA LEU A 34 -6.20 -10.47 8.46
C LEU A 34 -6.86 -11.57 9.30
N ARG A 35 -7.54 -12.53 8.67
CA ARG A 35 -8.45 -13.50 9.31
C ARG A 35 -7.89 -14.14 10.60
N LYS A 36 -8.69 -14.06 11.66
CA LYS A 36 -9.12 -15.04 12.69
C LYS A 36 -8.23 -16.19 13.19
N ARG A 37 -7.12 -16.59 12.57
CA ARG A 37 -6.36 -17.77 13.05
C ARG A 37 -5.59 -17.54 14.35
N HIS A 38 -5.44 -16.29 14.79
CA HIS A 38 -4.42 -15.95 15.79
C HIS A 38 -4.80 -14.87 16.83
N GLY A 39 -6.09 -14.56 17.01
CA GLY A 39 -6.56 -13.80 18.18
C GLY A 39 -6.30 -12.29 18.21
N ILE A 40 -5.87 -11.68 17.11
CA ILE A 40 -5.61 -10.22 17.04
C ILE A 40 -6.77 -9.52 16.35
N HIS A 41 -7.52 -8.72 17.11
CA HIS A 41 -8.62 -7.85 16.65
C HIS A 41 -8.11 -6.46 16.29
N SER A 42 -7.14 -6.39 15.37
CA SER A 42 -6.53 -5.10 15.02
C SER A 42 -7.06 -4.57 13.70
N GLN A 43 -7.37 -3.28 13.71
CA GLN A 43 -7.65 -2.49 12.53
C GLN A 43 -6.33 -2.20 11.80
N ILE A 44 -6.34 -2.31 10.47
CA ILE A 44 -5.14 -2.07 9.67
C ILE A 44 -5.42 -1.12 8.50
N LEU A 45 -4.38 -0.41 8.09
CA LEU A 45 -4.31 0.31 6.83
C LEU A 45 -3.17 -0.26 5.98
N TRP A 46 -3.46 -0.51 4.70
CA TRP A 46 -2.49 -1.03 3.76
C TRP A 46 -1.79 0.11 3.02
N PHE A 47 -0.46 0.07 3.02
CA PHE A 47 0.41 0.94 2.25
C PHE A 47 1.30 0.09 1.34
N SER A 48 1.88 0.71 0.33
CA SER A 48 2.98 0.13 -0.44
C SER A 48 4.12 1.15 -0.54
N PRO A 49 5.36 0.74 -0.81
CA PRO A 49 6.38 1.69 -1.26
C PRO A 49 5.84 2.57 -2.40
N THR A 50 6.15 3.86 -2.37
CA THR A 50 5.69 4.81 -3.38
C THR A 50 6.30 4.46 -4.74
N LYS A 51 5.44 4.14 -5.71
CA LYS A 51 5.83 3.82 -7.09
C LYS A 51 5.66 5.04 -8.01
N SER A 52 6.06 4.91 -9.28
CA SER A 52 5.79 5.93 -10.29
C SER A 52 4.29 6.22 -10.43
N MET A 53 3.95 7.42 -10.89
CA MET A 53 2.55 7.83 -11.07
C MET A 53 1.78 6.89 -11.99
N ASP A 54 2.40 6.36 -13.04
CA ASP A 54 1.79 5.39 -13.94
C ASP A 54 1.31 4.13 -13.22
N VAL A 55 2.05 3.70 -12.21
CA VAL A 55 1.67 2.56 -11.38
C VAL A 55 0.61 2.98 -10.37
N GLN A 56 0.75 4.13 -9.70
CA GLN A 56 -0.25 4.63 -8.74
C GLN A 56 -1.63 4.84 -9.36
N ASN A 57 -1.68 5.25 -10.63
CA ASN A 57 -2.90 5.36 -11.42
C ASN A 57 -3.70 4.05 -11.45
N ARG A 58 -3.11 2.88 -11.18
CA ARG A 58 -3.81 1.59 -11.15
C ARG A 58 -4.52 1.29 -9.82
N TYR A 59 -4.20 2.02 -8.76
CA TYR A 59 -4.64 1.70 -7.40
C TYR A 59 -5.74 2.63 -6.86
N GLY A 60 -5.93 3.80 -7.47
CA GLY A 60 -7.03 4.69 -7.11
C GLY A 60 -6.92 6.07 -7.73
N ASN A 61 -7.86 6.94 -7.36
CA ASN A 61 -7.97 8.32 -7.80
C ASN A 61 -7.11 9.27 -6.97
N VAL A 62 -6.86 8.95 -5.71
CA VAL A 62 -6.11 9.82 -4.80
C VAL A 62 -5.05 9.00 -4.07
N SER A 63 -3.82 9.48 -4.10
CA SER A 63 -2.70 8.93 -3.37
C SER A 63 -2.41 9.75 -2.12
N PHE A 64 -2.17 9.06 -1.01
CA PHE A 64 -1.70 9.65 0.23
C PHE A 64 -0.29 9.15 0.50
N THR A 65 0.69 10.03 0.44
CA THR A 65 2.11 9.70 0.59
C THR A 65 2.65 10.18 1.92
N ILE A 66 3.51 9.39 2.55
CA ILE A 66 4.14 9.73 3.83
C ILE A 66 5.57 9.17 3.88
N PRO A 67 6.56 9.93 4.37
CA PRO A 67 7.91 9.42 4.55
C PRO A 67 7.93 8.20 5.46
N MET A 68 8.70 7.18 5.09
CA MET A 68 8.83 5.96 5.89
C MET A 68 9.39 6.26 7.28
N TYR A 69 10.27 7.26 7.38
CA TYR A 69 10.80 7.75 8.65
C TYR A 69 9.71 8.20 9.63
N ASP A 70 8.71 8.97 9.16
CA ASP A 70 7.61 9.45 10.01
C ASP A 70 6.77 8.28 10.53
N ILE A 71 6.57 7.26 9.70
CA ILE A 71 5.85 6.05 10.07
C ILE A 71 6.60 5.30 11.17
N VAL A 72 7.89 5.01 10.98
CA VAL A 72 8.63 4.26 12.00
C VAL A 72 8.83 5.05 13.29
N SER A 73 8.93 6.38 13.20
CA SER A 73 8.96 7.26 14.38
C SER A 73 7.67 7.17 15.21
N ARG A 74 6.51 7.01 14.55
CA ARG A 74 5.20 6.95 15.21
C ARG A 74 4.80 5.54 15.66
N PHE A 75 5.08 4.52 14.86
CA PHE A 75 4.60 3.14 15.05
C PHE A 75 5.67 2.16 15.53
N GLY A 76 6.94 2.57 15.52
CA GLY A 76 8.08 1.72 15.82
C GLY A 76 8.60 0.98 14.59
N GLU A 77 9.45 -0.03 14.84
CA GLU A 77 10.20 -0.75 13.80
C GLU A 77 9.94 -2.27 13.83
N ASN A 78 8.81 -2.67 14.42
CA ASN A 78 8.47 -4.08 14.57
C ASN A 78 7.68 -4.57 13.36
N PHE A 79 8.39 -5.12 12.39
CA PHE A 79 7.80 -5.76 11.22
C PHE A 79 7.60 -7.25 11.44
N TYR A 80 6.48 -7.77 10.96
CA TYR A 80 6.09 -9.17 11.04
C TYR A 80 5.65 -9.66 9.67
N GLU A 81 6.06 -10.85 9.27
CA GLU A 81 5.58 -11.44 8.04
C GLU A 81 4.10 -11.82 8.18
N VAL A 82 3.28 -11.47 7.18
CA VAL A 82 1.86 -11.81 7.14
C VAL A 82 1.70 -13.09 6.32
N ASP A 83 2.04 -12.99 5.04
CA ASP A 83 2.03 -14.04 4.05
C ASP A 83 2.65 -13.51 2.75
N GLU A 84 2.66 -14.37 1.74
CA GLU A 84 3.09 -14.04 0.40
C GLU A 84 2.07 -14.56 -0.62
N MET A 85 1.75 -13.73 -1.61
CA MET A 85 0.86 -14.09 -2.71
C MET A 85 1.67 -14.20 -4.00
N SER A 86 1.52 -15.30 -4.72
CA SER A 86 2.14 -15.50 -6.03
C SER A 86 1.12 -15.25 -7.15
N PHE A 87 1.49 -14.39 -8.10
CA PHE A 87 0.78 -14.15 -9.34
C PHE A 87 1.64 -14.66 -10.52
N SER A 88 1.06 -14.75 -11.71
CA SER A 88 1.79 -15.22 -12.90
C SER A 88 2.96 -14.32 -13.31
N ASP A 89 2.91 -13.04 -12.95
CA ASP A 89 3.84 -12.00 -13.38
C ASP A 89 4.59 -11.32 -12.22
N ARG A 90 4.21 -11.61 -10.96
CA ARG A 90 4.79 -10.98 -9.77
C ARG A 90 4.52 -11.80 -8.51
N ARG A 91 5.24 -11.49 -7.44
CA ARG A 91 4.93 -11.93 -6.08
C ARG A 91 4.60 -10.71 -5.23
N CYS A 92 3.75 -10.85 -4.24
CA CYS A 92 3.42 -9.79 -3.30
C CYS A 92 3.73 -10.28 -1.90
N VAL A 93 4.75 -9.71 -1.28
CA VAL A 93 5.11 -9.96 0.11
C VAL A 93 4.32 -8.99 0.97
N ARG A 94 3.60 -9.52 1.96
CA ARG A 94 2.81 -8.70 2.88
C ARG A 94 3.39 -8.77 4.27
N VAL A 95 3.54 -7.61 4.87
CA VAL A 95 4.11 -7.46 6.21
C VAL A 95 3.19 -6.61 7.08
N LEU A 96 3.31 -6.77 8.38
CA LEU A 96 2.61 -5.97 9.38
C LEU A 96 3.61 -5.17 10.19
N LEU A 97 3.41 -3.86 10.25
CA LEU A 97 4.00 -2.97 11.22
C LEU A 97 3.06 -2.85 12.41
N ALA A 98 3.48 -3.37 13.57
CA ALA A 98 2.67 -3.41 14.78
C ALA A 98 3.39 -2.71 15.94
N LYS A 99 2.63 -2.01 16.80
CA LYS A 99 3.20 -1.38 18.01
C LYS A 99 3.62 -2.43 19.02
N THR A 100 2.87 -3.53 19.09
CA THR A 100 3.09 -4.64 20.03
C THR A 100 3.34 -5.95 19.28
N ALA A 101 4.10 -6.85 19.90
CA ALA A 101 4.40 -8.13 19.29
C ALA A 101 3.13 -9.00 19.18
N PRO A 102 2.66 -9.33 17.97
CA PRO A 102 1.63 -10.34 17.78
C PRO A 102 2.14 -11.70 18.28
N LEU A 103 1.36 -12.38 19.13
CA LEU A 103 1.74 -13.64 19.78
C LEU A 103 2.12 -14.78 18.81
N THR A 104 1.74 -14.69 17.54
CA THR A 104 1.81 -15.81 16.59
C THR A 104 2.58 -15.50 15.31
N ARG A 105 3.23 -14.34 15.19
CA ARG A 105 3.96 -14.00 13.96
C ARG A 105 5.44 -13.90 14.22
N SER A 106 6.21 -14.44 13.29
CA SER A 106 7.65 -14.27 13.26
C SER A 106 7.97 -12.81 12.99
N ARG A 107 8.67 -12.19 13.94
CA ARG A 107 9.26 -10.87 13.73
C ARG A 107 10.31 -11.00 12.63
N ILE A 108 10.29 -10.08 11.68
CA ILE A 108 11.31 -9.96 10.65
C ILE A 108 12.58 -9.41 11.32
N ASP A 109 13.69 -10.13 11.16
CA ASP A 109 15.00 -9.58 11.49
C ASP A 109 15.42 -8.61 10.38
N THR A 110 15.13 -7.32 10.59
CA THR A 110 15.42 -6.27 9.62
C THR A 110 16.91 -6.00 9.45
N SER A 111 17.79 -6.67 10.23
CA SER A 111 19.25 -6.61 10.06
C SER A 111 19.82 -7.73 9.18
N SER A 112 18.98 -8.69 8.77
CA SER A 112 19.37 -9.78 7.88
C SER A 112 19.24 -9.38 6.40
N SER A 113 20.30 -9.64 5.62
CA SER A 113 20.34 -9.39 4.17
C SER A 113 19.47 -10.36 3.34
N ASP A 114 18.81 -11.31 3.99
CA ASP A 114 17.84 -12.21 3.36
C ASP A 114 16.38 -11.86 3.72
N ALA A 115 16.16 -10.83 4.56
CA ALA A 115 14.84 -10.43 5.01
C ALA A 115 14.05 -9.68 3.92
N SER A 116 12.73 -9.87 3.93
CA SER A 116 11.81 -9.17 3.02
C SER A 116 11.85 -7.65 3.18
N ILE A 117 12.08 -7.18 4.40
CA ILE A 117 12.41 -5.79 4.73
C ILE A 117 13.78 -5.78 5.39
N TYR A 118 14.64 -4.87 4.94
CA TYR A 118 15.99 -4.73 5.39
C TYR A 118 16.30 -3.28 5.72
N LYS A 119 16.97 -3.05 6.85
CA LYS A 119 17.37 -1.74 7.35
C LYS A 119 18.88 -1.72 7.56
N MET A 120 19.59 -0.98 6.72
CA MET A 120 20.97 -0.53 6.98
C MET A 120 20.92 0.94 7.40
N SER A 121 21.36 1.84 6.52
CA SER A 121 21.21 3.28 6.65
C SER A 121 19.80 3.75 6.29
N TYR A 122 19.12 3.00 5.42
CA TYR A 122 17.77 3.28 4.94
C TYR A 122 16.92 2.01 5.02
N TRP A 123 15.60 2.20 5.02
CA TRP A 123 14.64 1.10 4.87
C TRP A 123 14.60 0.66 3.43
N SER A 124 14.61 -0.64 3.19
CA SER A 124 14.57 -1.23 1.85
C SER A 124 13.77 -2.53 1.85
N TYR A 125 13.32 -2.98 0.69
CA TYR A 125 12.65 -4.27 0.52
C TYR A 125 13.24 -5.09 -0.61
N ALA A 126 13.17 -6.42 -0.47
CA ALA A 126 13.69 -7.34 -1.46
C ALA A 126 12.78 -7.39 -2.70
N PHE A 127 13.03 -6.51 -3.69
CA PHE A 127 12.21 -6.40 -4.91
C PHE A 127 12.47 -7.52 -5.92
N LYS A 128 13.58 -8.26 -5.82
CA LYS A 128 13.85 -9.42 -6.69
C LYS A 128 14.69 -10.45 -5.96
N LYS A 129 14.25 -11.71 -5.98
CA LYS A 129 15.06 -12.86 -5.56
C LYS A 129 15.58 -13.57 -6.81
N GLU A 130 16.90 -13.74 -6.94
CA GLU A 130 17.55 -14.36 -8.11
C GLU A 130 16.90 -15.69 -8.53
N SER A 131 16.40 -16.47 -7.57
CA SER A 131 15.79 -17.78 -7.80
C SER A 131 14.41 -17.76 -8.48
N CYS A 132 13.76 -16.60 -8.63
CA CYS A 132 12.31 -16.57 -8.90
C CYS A 132 11.89 -15.88 -10.21
N GLY A 133 12.79 -15.24 -10.95
CA GLY A 133 12.51 -14.68 -12.29
C GLY A 133 11.50 -13.52 -12.37
N VAL A 134 10.61 -13.36 -11.39
CA VAL A 134 9.57 -12.31 -11.31
C VAL A 134 9.86 -11.31 -10.18
N PRO A 135 9.42 -10.05 -10.32
CA PRO A 135 9.57 -9.03 -9.27
C PRO A 135 8.67 -9.31 -8.06
N ASN A 136 9.14 -8.91 -6.88
CA ASN A 136 8.37 -8.84 -5.65
C ASN A 136 7.80 -7.44 -5.49
N GLU A 137 6.52 -7.35 -5.12
CA GLU A 137 5.89 -6.16 -4.58
C GLU A 137 5.82 -6.29 -3.06
N LEU A 138 5.81 -5.15 -2.37
CA LEU A 138 5.63 -5.09 -0.92
C LEU A 138 4.33 -4.37 -0.59
N GLU A 139 3.52 -4.97 0.28
CA GLU A 139 2.43 -4.30 0.99
C GLU A 139 2.71 -4.30 2.49
N ILE A 140 2.58 -3.13 3.10
CA ILE A 140 2.81 -2.88 4.53
C ILE A 140 1.45 -2.59 5.15
N ALA A 141 0.92 -3.54 5.93
CA ALA A 141 -0.17 -3.27 6.85
C ALA A 141 0.39 -2.50 8.04
N ILE A 142 -0.26 -1.41 8.42
CA ILE A 142 0.01 -0.68 9.65
C ILE A 142 -1.15 -0.94 10.59
N GLU A 143 -0.86 -1.47 11.78
CA GLU A 143 -1.82 -1.56 12.88
C GLU A 143 -2.17 -0.17 13.39
N VAL A 144 -3.47 0.15 13.43
CA VAL A 144 -3.96 1.50 13.73
C VAL A 144 -5.14 1.47 14.68
N ASP A 145 -5.24 2.52 15.48
CA ASP A 145 -6.46 2.94 16.17
C ASP A 145 -7.08 4.19 15.50
N ASP A 146 -8.17 4.72 16.07
CA ASP A 146 -8.83 5.93 15.53
C ASP A 146 -7.91 7.15 15.48
N ALA A 147 -7.07 7.33 16.49
CA ALA A 147 -6.15 8.46 16.59
C ALA A 147 -5.06 8.35 15.53
N ASP A 148 -4.54 7.15 15.29
CA ASP A 148 -3.59 6.86 14.23
C ASP A 148 -4.20 7.08 12.84
N CYS A 149 -5.47 6.69 12.61
CA CYS A 149 -6.18 6.95 11.35
C CYS A 149 -6.30 8.46 11.03
N ARG A 150 -6.59 9.28 12.05
CA ARG A 150 -6.64 10.76 11.92
C ARG A 150 -5.26 11.34 11.69
N TRP A 151 -4.27 10.87 12.45
CA TRP A 151 -2.90 11.33 12.34
C TRP A 151 -2.34 11.04 10.95
N LEU A 152 -2.50 9.81 10.44
CA LEU A 152 -2.08 9.44 9.09
C LEU A 152 -2.76 10.31 8.04
N TYR A 153 -4.08 10.50 8.13
CA TYR A 153 -4.82 11.34 7.19
C TYR A 153 -4.29 12.78 7.14
N THR A 154 -3.95 13.34 8.30
CA THR A 154 -3.45 14.70 8.42
C THR A 154 -1.97 14.83 8.02
N ARG A 155 -1.18 13.80 8.28
CA ARG A 155 0.27 13.81 8.05
C ARG A 155 0.65 13.50 6.59
N CYS A 156 -0.17 12.70 5.90
CA CYS A 156 0.07 12.36 4.51
C CYS A 156 -0.06 13.58 3.59
N LYS A 157 0.80 13.63 2.57
CA LYS A 157 0.61 14.51 1.42
C LYS A 157 -0.38 13.85 0.45
N MET A 158 -1.41 14.59 0.07
CA MET A 158 -2.42 14.13 -0.87
C MET A 158 -2.05 14.51 -2.31
N GLU A 159 -2.18 13.58 -3.24
CA GLU A 159 -1.88 13.78 -4.66
C GLU A 159 -2.99 13.15 -5.54
N PRO A 160 -3.50 13.88 -6.56
CA PRO A 160 -4.49 13.34 -7.49
C PRO A 160 -3.84 12.44 -8.54
N ASN A 161 -4.52 11.35 -8.90
CA ASN A 161 -4.09 10.38 -9.89
C ASN A 161 -4.94 10.46 -11.16
N ASN A 162 -4.40 9.94 -12.27
CA ASN A 162 -5.09 9.77 -13.54
C ASN A 162 -5.63 8.33 -13.66
N HIS A 163 -6.65 7.98 -12.86
CA HIS A 163 -7.14 6.59 -12.78
C HIS A 163 -7.80 6.09 -14.07
N SER A 164 -8.24 6.99 -14.96
CA SER A 164 -8.75 6.62 -16.30
C SER A 164 -7.73 5.83 -17.13
N LEU A 165 -6.43 6.09 -16.96
CA LEU A 165 -5.36 5.36 -17.65
C LEU A 165 -5.29 3.88 -17.24
N ALA A 166 -5.72 3.54 -16.03
CA ALA A 166 -5.79 2.15 -15.57
C ALA A 166 -7.01 1.38 -16.12
N ASN A 167 -7.79 2.00 -16.99
CA ASN A 167 -9.02 1.46 -17.55
C ASN A 167 -9.00 1.45 -19.09
N THR A 168 -7.89 1.84 -19.73
CA THR A 168 -7.74 1.77 -21.18
C THR A 168 -7.34 0.35 -21.62
N GLN A 169 -8.18 -0.30 -22.43
CA GLN A 169 -7.79 -1.54 -23.13
C GLN A 169 -6.67 -1.21 -24.12
N GLY A 170 -5.42 -1.52 -23.75
CA GLY A 170 -4.35 -1.60 -24.73
C GLY A 170 -4.60 -2.79 -25.65
N PHE A 171 -4.46 -2.60 -26.97
CA PHE A 171 -4.46 -3.70 -27.93
C PHE A 171 -3.41 -4.74 -27.51
N GLY A 172 -3.86 -5.93 -27.09
CA GLY A 172 -3.05 -7.14 -26.98
C GLY A 172 -2.55 -7.55 -25.59
N ARG A 173 -2.52 -6.68 -24.57
CA ARG A 173 -2.23 -7.08 -23.17
C ARG A 173 -2.92 -6.14 -22.17
N HIS A 174 -3.62 -6.70 -21.19
CA HIS A 174 -4.21 -5.99 -20.05
C HIS A 174 -3.10 -5.48 -19.11
N THR A 175 -2.29 -4.51 -19.54
CA THR A 175 -1.18 -3.98 -18.73
C THR A 175 -1.64 -2.91 -17.75
N ASN A 176 -2.71 -2.18 -18.08
CA ASN A 176 -3.25 -1.10 -17.27
C ASN A 176 -4.66 -1.47 -16.80
N VAL A 177 -4.73 -2.08 -15.63
CA VAL A 177 -5.97 -2.63 -15.06
C VAL A 177 -6.12 -2.06 -13.67
N CYS A 178 -7.26 -1.45 -13.37
CA CYS A 178 -7.62 -1.09 -12.00
C CYS A 178 -7.55 -2.35 -11.12
N GLN A 179 -6.71 -2.30 -10.10
CA GLN A 179 -6.45 -3.47 -9.24
C GLN A 179 -7.65 -3.83 -8.36
N ARG A 180 -8.54 -2.88 -8.06
CA ARG A 180 -9.74 -3.12 -7.24
C ARG A 180 -10.93 -3.66 -8.02
N HIS A 181 -11.14 -3.21 -9.26
CA HIS A 181 -12.36 -3.49 -10.03
C HIS A 181 -12.08 -4.34 -11.28
N ASN A 182 -11.18 -3.88 -12.15
CA ASN A 182 -10.97 -4.50 -13.46
C ASN A 182 -10.20 -5.82 -13.39
N HIS A 183 -9.36 -6.02 -12.36
CA HIS A 183 -8.74 -7.31 -12.08
C HIS A 183 -9.79 -8.42 -11.81
N PHE A 184 -11.02 -8.04 -11.48
CA PHE A 184 -12.15 -8.94 -11.23
C PHE A 184 -13.20 -8.90 -12.36
N SER A 185 -12.81 -8.52 -13.58
CA SER A 185 -13.69 -8.42 -14.76
C SER A 185 -14.86 -7.45 -14.62
N ARG A 186 -14.74 -6.43 -13.75
CA ARG A 186 -15.75 -5.36 -13.59
C ARG A 186 -15.13 -4.03 -13.97
N ASN A 187 -15.83 -3.22 -14.77
CA ASN A 187 -15.38 -1.86 -15.06
C ASN A 187 -15.30 -1.03 -13.76
N CYS A 188 -14.23 -0.25 -13.60
CA CYS A 188 -14.09 0.67 -12.49
C CYS A 188 -15.09 1.83 -12.64
N PRO A 189 -16.02 2.03 -11.69
CA PRO A 189 -16.98 3.14 -11.75
C PRO A 189 -16.31 4.51 -11.49
N TYR A 190 -15.04 4.52 -11.05
CA TYR A 190 -14.28 5.71 -10.71
C TYR A 190 -13.06 5.89 -11.62
N ALA A 191 -13.19 5.58 -12.91
CA ALA A 191 -12.14 5.79 -13.92
C ALA A 191 -11.93 7.28 -14.28
N LEU A 192 -11.78 8.14 -13.27
CA LEU A 192 -11.65 9.58 -13.41
C LEU A 192 -10.28 9.94 -14.00
N SER A 193 -10.26 10.92 -14.89
CA SER A 193 -9.05 11.57 -15.34
C SER A 193 -8.39 12.40 -14.24
N LEU A 194 -7.13 12.81 -14.49
CA LEU A 194 -6.43 13.72 -13.58
C LEU A 194 -7.17 15.05 -13.39
N TRP A 195 -7.71 15.61 -14.48
CA TRP A 195 -8.43 16.89 -14.44
C TRP A 195 -9.72 16.77 -13.63
N GLU A 196 -10.53 15.73 -13.87
CA GLU A 196 -11.77 15.49 -13.10
C GLU A 196 -11.48 15.29 -11.61
N THR A 197 -10.42 14.54 -11.29
CA THR A 197 -10.00 14.31 -9.91
C THR A 197 -9.60 15.63 -9.23
N LYS A 198 -8.80 16.48 -9.90
CA LYS A 198 -8.42 17.80 -9.38
C LYS A 198 -9.63 18.70 -9.15
N MET A 199 -10.51 18.82 -10.14
CA MET A 199 -11.72 19.63 -10.04
C MET A 199 -12.60 19.21 -8.84
N LYS A 200 -12.77 17.90 -8.64
CA LYS A 200 -13.56 17.36 -7.53
C LYS A 200 -12.88 17.52 -6.15
N LEU A 201 -11.56 17.63 -6.10
CA LEU A 201 -10.83 17.94 -4.86
C LEU A 201 -11.00 19.41 -4.47
N GLU A 202 -11.14 20.30 -5.45
CA GLU A 202 -11.29 21.75 -5.27
C GLU A 202 -12.75 22.16 -5.00
N SER A 203 -13.73 21.38 -5.47
CA SER A 203 -15.14 21.58 -5.13
C SER A 203 -15.40 21.24 -3.65
N LYS A 204 -15.68 22.28 -2.86
CA LYS A 204 -16.07 22.18 -1.45
C LYS A 204 -17.51 21.72 -1.28
#